data_AF-E4YX65-F1
#
_entry.id   AF-E4YX65-F1
#
_cell.length_a   1.000
_cell.length_b   1.000
_cell.length_c   1.000
_cell.angle_alpha   90.00
_cell.angle_beta   90.00
_cell.angle_gamma   90.00
#
_symmetry.space_group_name_H-M   'P 1'
#
loop_
_entity.id
_entity.type
_entity.pdbx_description
1 polymer ?
#
loop_
_entity_poly.entity_id
_entity_poly.type
_entity_poly.pdbx_seq_one_letter_code
_entity_poly.pdbx_strand_id
1 'polypeptide(L)'
;MLKDKEISRQTIIEDLTDMKAVANLHESLEWLTNKLRKTFGLLTSHGQDSDVLMQLNQILGRFQSLSENCLMYLHLEQRVRCFLFLAPLFRGAKFNVGNSDALETDVEVERLETELKQIEDVLQGSLQPQKYRFVFEGLGQQLRTLLMQGARKMTKISESGVKKICRNIFTIQQALTNITMNREPALDQARQYFELLYQRPEGLVASVEESGPRYTFDDYMVALALSYRYCRCIIFIDLSTISRANNFVNFLYTT
;
A
#
# COMPACT_ATOMS: atom_id res chain seq x y z
N MET A 1 -15.58 4.39 10.12
CA MET A 1 -15.20 5.02 11.40
C MET A 1 -13.80 4.58 11.80
N LEU A 2 -12.77 5.31 11.37
CA LEU A 2 -11.49 5.37 12.06
C LEU A 2 -11.35 6.85 12.40
N LYS A 3 -11.79 7.21 13.62
CA LYS A 3 -11.57 8.56 14.15
C LYS A 3 -10.07 8.81 14.17
N ASP A 4 -9.67 10.03 13.86
CA ASP A 4 -8.31 10.56 13.82
C ASP A 4 -7.54 10.39 15.15
N LYS A 5 -7.24 9.15 15.54
CA LYS A 5 -6.08 8.88 16.38
C LYS A 5 -4.89 8.99 15.43
N GLU A 6 -4.20 10.12 15.50
CA GLU A 6 -2.90 10.26 14.86
C GLU A 6 -2.03 9.08 15.28
N ILE A 7 -1.78 8.16 14.34
CA ILE A 7 -0.81 7.09 14.52
C ILE A 7 0.54 7.82 14.66
N SER A 8 1.05 7.91 15.89
CA SER A 8 2.30 8.61 16.19
C SER A 8 3.48 7.82 15.65
N ARG A 9 4.60 8.49 15.34
CA ARG A 9 5.87 7.83 14.95
C ARG A 9 6.38 6.83 15.99
N GLN A 10 5.95 6.97 17.24
CA GLN A 10 6.19 6.00 18.32
C GLN A 10 5.57 4.60 18.08
N THR A 11 4.83 4.41 16.98
CA THR A 11 4.17 3.14 16.64
C THR A 11 5.05 2.22 15.78
N ILE A 12 6.13 2.76 15.19
CA ILE A 12 7.03 2.02 14.28
C ILE A 12 8.40 1.80 14.92
N ILE A 13 9.10 0.74 14.51
CA ILE A 13 10.49 0.48 14.91
C ILE A 13 11.40 1.45 14.16
N GLU A 14 11.87 2.51 14.80
CA GLU A 14 12.77 3.46 14.15
C GLU A 14 14.17 2.86 13.86
N ASP A 15 14.63 1.90 14.66
CA ASP A 15 15.95 1.30 14.53
C ASP A 15 15.96 0.06 13.61
N LEU A 16 16.74 0.13 12.53
CA LEU A 16 16.94 -0.99 11.61
C LEU A 16 17.55 -2.23 12.29
N THR A 17 18.32 -2.04 13.38
CA THR A 17 18.92 -3.14 14.13
C THR A 17 17.87 -3.98 14.86
N ASP A 18 16.81 -3.35 15.36
CA ASP A 18 15.69 -4.04 15.99
C ASP A 18 14.89 -4.86 14.96
N MET A 19 14.64 -4.31 13.76
CA MET A 19 14.01 -5.07 12.67
C MET A 19 14.85 -6.29 12.27
N LYS A 20 16.18 -6.13 12.20
CA LYS A 20 17.11 -7.24 11.97
C LYS A 20 17.04 -8.27 13.10
N ALA A 21 16.98 -7.83 14.36
CA ALA A 21 16.88 -8.72 15.51
C ALA A 21 15.58 -9.56 15.46
N VAL A 22 14.44 -8.94 15.13
CA VAL A 22 13.15 -9.65 14.98
C VAL A 22 13.22 -10.67 13.83
N ALA A 23 13.81 -10.31 12.69
CA ALA A 23 14.00 -11.23 11.57
C ALA A 23 14.88 -12.44 11.95
N ASN A 24 16.01 -12.18 12.61
CA ASN A 24 16.91 -13.24 13.07
C ASN A 24 16.25 -14.11 14.15
N LEU A 25 15.43 -13.52 15.02
CA LEU A 25 14.68 -14.26 16.04
C LEU A 25 13.67 -15.20 15.39
N HIS A 26 12.95 -14.74 14.36
CA HIS A 26 12.06 -15.58 13.57
C HIS A 26 12.77 -16.81 13.02
N GLU A 27 13.88 -16.62 12.28
CA GLU A 27 14.65 -17.72 11.68
C GLU A 27 15.24 -18.66 12.73
N SER A 28 15.76 -18.10 13.83
CA SER A 28 16.37 -18.88 14.93
C SER A 28 15.34 -19.76 15.63
N LEU A 29 14.16 -19.21 15.95
CA LEU A 29 13.09 -19.96 16.61
C LEU A 29 12.51 -21.03 15.69
N GLU A 30 12.33 -20.75 14.41
CA GLU A 30 11.84 -21.74 13.45
C GLU A 30 12.83 -22.90 13.31
N TRP A 31 14.12 -22.57 13.11
CA TRP A 31 15.17 -23.58 13.01
C TRP A 31 15.27 -24.44 14.28
N LEU A 32 15.31 -23.80 15.45
CA LEU A 32 15.40 -24.48 16.74
C LEU A 32 14.21 -25.41 16.94
N THR A 33 13.01 -24.92 16.68
CA THR A 33 11.78 -25.69 16.86
C THR A 33 11.75 -26.90 15.94
N ASN A 34 12.14 -26.73 14.67
CA ASN A 34 12.22 -27.83 13.71
C ASN A 34 13.30 -28.85 14.08
N LYS A 35 14.45 -28.39 14.59
CA LYS A 35 15.53 -29.28 15.03
C LYS A 35 15.11 -30.09 16.26
N LEU A 36 14.51 -29.43 17.25
CA LEU A 36 14.06 -30.06 18.50
C LEU A 36 12.92 -31.06 18.27
N ARG A 37 11.93 -30.74 17.40
CA ARG A 37 10.88 -31.70 17.01
C ARG A 37 11.48 -32.97 16.40
N LYS A 38 12.47 -32.84 15.51
CA LYS A 38 13.14 -33.99 14.90
C LYS A 38 13.89 -34.82 15.94
N THR A 39 14.63 -34.19 16.86
CA THR A 39 15.37 -34.92 17.90
C THR A 39 14.43 -35.61 18.88
N PHE A 40 13.34 -34.96 19.30
CA PHE A 40 12.38 -35.58 20.21
C PHE A 40 11.59 -36.70 19.55
N GLY A 41 11.26 -36.57 18.26
CA GLY A 41 10.66 -37.67 17.49
C GLY A 41 11.54 -38.92 17.41
N LEU A 42 12.87 -38.76 17.43
CA LEU A 42 13.82 -39.87 17.51
C LEU A 42 13.94 -40.47 18.92
N LEU A 43 13.66 -39.69 19.97
CA LEU A 43 13.71 -40.18 21.36
C LEU A 43 12.43 -40.91 21.76
N THR A 44 11.28 -40.54 21.17
CA THR A 44 9.99 -41.21 21.42
C THR A 44 9.97 -42.68 21.00
N SER A 45 10.81 -43.10 20.06
CA SER A 45 10.93 -44.52 19.66
C SER A 45 11.59 -45.40 20.74
N HIS A 46 12.22 -44.80 21.76
CA HIS A 46 12.97 -45.50 22.80
C HIS A 46 12.25 -45.57 24.15
N GLY A 47 10.95 -45.26 24.23
CA GLY A 47 10.11 -45.55 25.39
C GLY A 47 10.25 -44.61 26.59
N GLN A 48 10.27 -43.28 26.37
CA GLN A 48 10.33 -42.28 27.44
C GLN A 48 8.97 -41.78 27.96
N ASP A 49 8.98 -41.22 29.18
CA ASP A 49 7.85 -40.65 29.91
C ASP A 49 6.99 -39.67 29.09
N SER A 50 5.72 -40.01 28.93
CA SER A 50 4.74 -39.28 28.11
C SER A 50 4.51 -37.82 28.57
N ASP A 51 4.65 -37.53 29.87
CA ASP A 51 4.33 -36.20 30.41
C ASP A 51 5.39 -35.15 30.08
N VAL A 52 6.68 -35.50 30.22
CA VAL A 52 7.80 -34.61 29.85
C VAL A 52 7.76 -34.30 28.35
N LEU A 53 7.46 -35.30 27.52
CA LEU A 53 7.29 -35.12 26.07
C LEU A 53 6.11 -34.21 25.73
N MET A 54 5.01 -34.31 26.49
CA MET A 54 3.85 -33.43 26.31
C MET A 54 4.21 -31.97 26.65
N GLN A 55 4.90 -31.73 27.76
CA GLN A 55 5.34 -30.38 28.15
C GLN A 55 6.33 -29.78 27.14
N LEU A 56 7.29 -30.57 26.66
CA LEU A 56 8.24 -30.14 25.63
C LEU A 56 7.53 -29.75 24.33
N ASN A 57 6.55 -30.54 23.88
CA ASN A 57 5.76 -30.22 22.70
C ASN A 57 4.95 -28.92 22.87
N GLN A 58 4.43 -28.64 24.07
CA GLN A 58 3.77 -27.36 24.35
C GLN A 58 4.74 -26.18 24.23
N ILE A 59 5.96 -26.29 24.77
CA ILE A 59 6.99 -25.25 24.65
C ILE A 59 7.38 -25.02 23.18
N LEU A 60 7.58 -26.09 22.41
CA LEU A 60 7.86 -25.99 20.98
C LEU A 60 6.71 -25.35 20.20
N GLY A 61 5.46 -25.62 20.58
CA GLY A 61 4.29 -24.93 20.03
C GLY A 61 4.35 -23.42 20.29
N ARG A 62 4.76 -23.01 21.49
CA ARG A 62 4.92 -21.59 21.85
C ARG A 62 6.05 -20.91 21.08
N PHE A 63 7.18 -21.58 20.87
CA PHE A 63 8.29 -21.06 20.05
C PHE A 63 7.90 -20.91 18.58
N GLN A 64 7.16 -21.88 18.04
CA GLN A 64 6.61 -21.78 16.69
C GLN A 64 5.68 -20.57 16.56
N SER A 65 4.72 -20.42 17.47
CA SER A 65 3.79 -19.29 17.45
C SER A 65 4.52 -17.95 17.60
N LEU A 66 5.54 -17.87 18.45
CA LEU A 66 6.36 -16.67 18.59
C LEU A 66 7.12 -16.34 17.30
N SER A 67 7.70 -17.36 16.65
CA SER A 67 8.36 -17.19 15.35
C SER A 67 7.39 -16.64 14.29
N GLU A 68 6.19 -17.20 14.19
CA GLU A 68 5.14 -16.74 13.26
C GLU A 68 4.70 -15.30 13.56
N ASN A 69 4.57 -14.96 14.84
CA ASN A 69 4.25 -13.59 15.27
C ASN A 69 5.35 -12.59 14.90
N CYS A 70 6.63 -12.96 14.98
CA CYS A 70 7.73 -12.10 14.52
C CYS A 70 7.60 -11.79 13.03
N LEU A 71 7.30 -12.78 12.19
CA LEU A 71 7.14 -12.57 10.76
C LEU A 71 5.89 -11.74 10.43
N MET A 72 4.77 -12.00 11.11
CA MET A 72 3.55 -11.21 10.98
C MET A 72 3.77 -9.76 11.43
N TYR A 73 4.52 -9.57 12.51
CA TYR A 73 4.89 -8.25 13.01
C TYR A 73 5.66 -7.45 11.96
N LEU A 74 6.70 -8.05 11.33
CA LEU A 74 7.44 -7.40 10.25
C LEU A 74 6.53 -7.03 9.07
N HIS A 75 5.61 -7.92 8.70
CA HIS A 75 4.64 -7.65 7.64
C HIS A 75 3.75 -6.43 7.96
N LEU A 76 3.19 -6.38 9.17
CA LEU A 76 2.33 -5.28 9.63
C LEU A 76 3.10 -3.97 9.79
N GLU A 77 4.33 -4.02 10.31
CA GLU A 77 5.23 -2.88 10.47
C GLU A 77 5.44 -2.16 9.12
N GLN A 78 5.68 -2.91 8.02
CA GLN A 78 5.79 -2.31 6.69
C GLN A 78 4.50 -1.58 6.27
N ARG A 79 3.31 -2.07 6.68
CA ARG A 79 2.02 -1.44 6.33
C ARG A 79 1.81 -0.14 7.05
N VAL A 80 2.15 -0.13 8.34
CA VAL A 80 2.08 1.08 9.16
C VAL A 80 3.08 2.10 8.62
N ARG A 81 4.31 1.68 8.29
CA ARG A 81 5.34 2.57 7.75
C ARG A 81 4.91 3.21 6.42
N CYS A 82 4.51 2.41 5.43
CA CYS A 82 3.99 2.92 4.15
C CYS A 82 2.84 3.91 4.34
N PHE A 83 1.91 3.61 5.25
CA PHE A 83 0.82 4.53 5.58
C PHE A 83 1.32 5.84 6.20
N LEU A 84 2.21 5.79 7.18
CA LEU A 84 2.71 6.96 7.90
C LEU A 84 3.49 7.92 7.01
N PHE A 85 4.31 7.40 6.10
CA PHE A 85 5.07 8.24 5.18
C PHE A 85 4.21 8.81 4.05
N LEU A 86 3.25 8.04 3.53
CA LEU A 86 2.44 8.48 2.39
C LEU A 86 1.18 9.28 2.80
N ALA A 87 0.55 9.01 3.93
CA ALA A 87 -0.66 9.73 4.35
C ALA A 87 -0.50 11.27 4.43
N PRO A 88 0.65 11.83 4.86
CA PRO A 88 0.90 13.27 4.85
C PRO A 88 0.94 13.90 3.45
N LEU A 89 1.13 13.10 2.38
CA LEU A 89 1.10 13.57 0.99
C LEU A 89 -0.21 14.31 0.66
N PHE A 90 -1.32 13.88 1.24
CA PHE A 90 -2.65 14.42 0.96
C PHE A 90 -3.10 15.52 1.94
N ARG A 91 -2.20 16.07 2.75
CA ARG A 91 -2.51 17.20 3.64
C ARG A 91 -2.28 18.53 2.91
N GLY A 92 -3.31 19.39 2.90
CA GLY A 92 -3.24 20.75 2.34
C GLY A 92 -3.48 20.84 0.83
N ALA A 93 -3.06 21.95 0.21
CA ALA A 93 -3.29 22.26 -1.21
C ALA A 93 -2.13 21.85 -2.15
N LYS A 94 -1.39 20.78 -1.81
CA LYS A 94 -0.11 20.40 -2.45
C LYS A 94 -0.16 20.10 -3.96
N PHE A 95 -1.33 19.85 -4.54
CA PHE A 95 -1.47 19.46 -5.95
C PHE A 95 -2.05 20.54 -6.86
N ASN A 96 -2.26 21.76 -6.35
CA ASN A 96 -2.60 22.91 -7.18
C ASN A 96 -1.33 23.74 -7.44
N VAL A 97 -0.41 23.17 -8.22
CA VAL A 97 0.95 23.70 -8.42
C VAL A 97 1.19 24.18 -9.86
N GLY A 98 2.25 24.96 -10.06
CA GLY A 98 2.72 25.37 -11.38
C GLY A 98 3.57 24.28 -12.06
N ASN A 99 4.01 24.56 -13.30
CA ASN A 99 4.77 23.59 -14.10
C ASN A 99 6.16 23.23 -13.54
N SER A 100 6.84 24.14 -12.85
CA SER A 100 8.15 23.89 -12.24
C SER A 100 8.11 22.76 -11.23
N ASP A 101 7.07 22.75 -10.39
CA ASP A 101 7.00 21.87 -9.22
C ASP A 101 6.51 20.46 -9.57
N ALA A 102 6.10 20.23 -10.83
CA ALA A 102 5.58 18.97 -11.33
C ALA A 102 6.67 17.97 -11.73
N LEU A 103 7.91 18.43 -11.87
CA LEU A 103 9.05 17.58 -12.21
C LEU A 103 9.69 16.92 -10.99
N GLU A 104 9.42 17.47 -9.80
CA GLU A 104 9.97 17.01 -8.53
C GLU A 104 9.04 16.00 -7.85
N THR A 105 9.65 14.96 -7.28
CA THR A 105 8.96 14.01 -6.41
C THR A 105 8.68 14.67 -5.06
N ASP A 106 7.53 14.41 -4.44
CA ASP A 106 7.27 14.93 -3.10
C ASP A 106 8.22 14.30 -2.06
N VAL A 107 8.71 15.12 -1.12
CA VAL A 107 9.66 14.70 -0.07
C VAL A 107 9.14 13.53 0.75
N GLU A 108 7.82 13.44 0.97
CA GLU A 108 7.19 12.29 1.63
C GLU A 108 7.43 10.96 0.90
N VAL A 109 7.42 11.01 -0.44
CA VAL A 109 7.62 9.85 -1.31
C VAL A 109 9.10 9.50 -1.40
N GLU A 110 9.98 10.48 -1.50
CA GLU A 110 11.44 10.26 -1.47
C GLU A 110 11.89 9.64 -0.15
N ARG A 111 11.30 10.09 0.97
CA ARG A 111 11.54 9.48 2.28
C ARG A 111 11.04 8.04 2.33
N LEU A 112 9.82 7.77 1.85
CA LEU A 112 9.30 6.40 1.79
C LEU A 112 10.20 5.49 0.94
N GLU A 113 10.64 5.96 -0.23
CA GLU A 113 11.55 5.22 -1.09
C GLU A 113 12.87 4.88 -0.39
N THR A 114 13.46 5.87 0.29
CA THR A 114 14.72 5.69 1.03
C THR A 114 14.55 4.68 2.16
N GLU A 115 13.46 4.77 2.92
CA GLU A 115 13.14 3.83 4.00
C GLU A 115 12.94 2.41 3.48
N LEU A 116 12.19 2.26 2.38
CA LEU A 116 11.95 0.96 1.76
C LEU A 116 13.25 0.28 1.32
N LYS A 117 14.19 1.04 0.72
CA LYS A 117 15.51 0.54 0.32
C LYS A 117 16.35 0.08 1.51
N GLN A 118 16.39 0.88 2.58
CA GLN A 118 17.16 0.53 3.78
C GLN A 118 16.62 -0.73 4.47
N ILE A 119 15.30 -0.88 4.52
CA ILE A 119 14.65 -2.06 5.11
C ILE A 119 14.84 -3.29 4.21
N GLU A 120 14.74 -3.11 2.89
CA GLU A 120 15.07 -4.15 1.91
C GLU A 120 16.46 -4.73 2.18
N ASP A 121 17.49 -3.89 2.24
CA ASP A 121 18.88 -4.32 2.45
C ASP A 121 19.03 -5.16 3.73
N VAL A 122 18.35 -4.76 4.81
CA VAL A 122 18.42 -5.42 6.11
C VAL A 122 17.68 -6.76 6.11
N LEU A 123 16.44 -6.78 5.60
CA LEU A 123 15.58 -7.96 5.65
C LEU A 123 15.98 -9.01 4.63
N GLN A 124 16.47 -8.61 3.46
CA GLN A 124 16.94 -9.53 2.42
C GLN A 124 18.13 -10.38 2.91
N GLY A 125 19.00 -9.80 3.73
CA GLY A 125 20.13 -10.51 4.33
C GLY A 125 19.78 -11.34 5.58
N SER A 126 18.57 -11.18 6.13
CA SER A 126 18.18 -11.76 7.43
C SER A 126 17.05 -12.79 7.34
N LEU A 127 16.30 -12.82 6.24
CA LEU A 127 15.17 -13.73 6.03
C LEU A 127 15.37 -14.60 4.79
N GLN A 128 14.79 -15.81 4.81
CA GLN A 128 14.71 -16.62 3.60
C GLN A 128 13.82 -15.94 2.52
N PRO A 129 14.07 -16.18 1.21
CA PRO A 129 13.42 -15.44 0.12
C PRO A 129 11.88 -15.46 0.14
N GLN A 130 11.26 -16.58 0.55
CA GLN A 130 9.81 -16.69 0.61
C GLN A 130 9.21 -15.81 1.72
N LYS A 131 9.87 -15.75 2.88
CA LYS A 131 9.46 -14.95 4.05
C LYS A 131 9.71 -13.47 3.82
N TYR A 132 10.83 -13.14 3.18
CA TYR A 132 11.11 -11.78 2.71
C TYR A 132 9.99 -11.29 1.78
N ARG A 133 9.59 -12.09 0.77
CA ARG A 133 8.47 -11.74 -0.12
C ARG A 133 7.17 -11.53 0.63
N PHE A 134 6.86 -12.40 1.59
CA PHE A 134 5.67 -12.28 2.43
C PHE A 134 5.61 -10.93 3.17
N VAL A 135 6.74 -10.42 3.69
CA VAL A 135 6.78 -9.14 4.40
C VAL A 135 6.27 -7.98 3.53
N PHE A 136 6.60 -7.95 2.24
CA PHE A 136 6.24 -6.88 1.31
C PHE A 136 4.98 -7.16 0.47
N GLU A 137 4.41 -8.37 0.55
CA GLU A 137 3.27 -8.80 -0.26
C GLU A 137 2.03 -7.91 -0.11
N GLY A 138 1.45 -7.41 -1.20
CA GLY A 138 0.23 -6.60 -1.17
C GLY A 138 0.45 -5.12 -0.80
N LEU A 139 1.70 -4.64 -0.71
CA LEU A 139 1.98 -3.23 -0.45
C LEU A 139 1.43 -2.34 -1.56
N GLY A 140 1.59 -2.75 -2.83
CA GLY A 140 1.05 -2.03 -3.98
C GLY A 140 -0.48 -1.83 -3.89
N GLN A 141 -1.22 -2.83 -3.44
CA GLN A 141 -2.69 -2.72 -3.28
C GLN A 141 -3.08 -1.77 -2.15
N GLN A 142 -2.38 -1.81 -1.01
CA GLN A 142 -2.61 -0.88 0.09
C GLN A 142 -2.29 0.56 -0.37
N LEU A 143 -1.17 0.77 -1.05
CA LEU A 143 -0.72 2.07 -1.51
C LEU A 143 -1.66 2.63 -2.58
N ARG A 144 -2.12 1.82 -3.55
CA ARG A 144 -3.22 2.17 -4.48
C ARG A 144 -4.42 2.72 -3.72
N THR A 145 -4.87 1.98 -2.71
CA THR A 145 -6.05 2.34 -1.93
C THR A 145 -5.83 3.67 -1.19
N LEU A 146 -4.67 3.86 -0.58
CA LEU A 146 -4.31 5.10 0.13
C LEU A 146 -4.25 6.30 -0.82
N LEU A 147 -3.65 6.12 -2.00
CA LEU A 147 -3.55 7.16 -3.03
C LEU A 147 -4.93 7.60 -3.53
N MET A 148 -5.80 6.65 -3.88
CA MET A 148 -7.15 6.94 -4.36
C MET A 148 -8.02 7.57 -3.26
N GLN A 149 -7.93 7.11 -2.02
CA GLN A 149 -8.59 7.76 -0.88
C GLN A 149 -8.07 9.17 -0.63
N GLY A 150 -6.79 9.41 -0.90
CA GLY A 150 -6.16 10.72 -0.86
C GLY A 150 -6.81 11.73 -1.80
N ALA A 151 -7.22 11.30 -3.00
CA ALA A 151 -7.94 12.15 -3.96
C ALA A 151 -9.23 12.73 -3.36
N ARG A 152 -9.94 11.98 -2.52
CA ARG A 152 -11.18 12.43 -1.85
C ARG A 152 -10.94 13.60 -0.88
N LYS A 153 -9.70 13.76 -0.41
CA LYS A 153 -9.28 14.85 0.50
C LYS A 153 -8.80 16.08 -0.27
N MET A 154 -8.60 15.98 -1.59
CA MET A 154 -8.17 17.10 -2.41
C MET A 154 -9.33 18.06 -2.66
N THR A 155 -9.05 19.36 -2.54
CA THR A 155 -10.02 20.40 -2.88
C THR A 155 -9.91 20.82 -4.34
N LYS A 156 -8.68 20.92 -4.86
CA LYS A 156 -8.32 21.28 -6.24
C LYS A 156 -7.02 20.58 -6.64
N ILE A 157 -6.85 20.36 -7.95
CA ILE A 157 -5.65 19.81 -8.56
C ILE A 157 -5.42 20.50 -9.90
N SER A 158 -4.16 20.81 -10.26
CA SER A 158 -3.78 21.36 -11.57
C SER A 158 -3.25 20.27 -12.51
N GLU A 159 -3.05 20.57 -13.80
CA GLU A 159 -2.44 19.63 -14.76
C GLU A 159 -1.08 19.15 -14.25
N SER A 160 -0.29 20.11 -13.79
CA SER A 160 1.03 19.93 -13.21
C SER A 160 0.94 19.10 -11.94
N GLY A 161 -0.13 19.26 -11.14
CA GLY A 161 -0.45 18.39 -10.01
C GLY A 161 -0.75 16.95 -10.40
N VAL A 162 -1.48 16.71 -11.50
CA VAL A 162 -1.71 15.36 -12.04
C VAL A 162 -0.37 14.74 -12.48
N LYS A 163 0.48 15.50 -13.17
CA LYS A 163 1.84 15.04 -13.53
C LYS A 163 2.66 14.67 -12.28
N LYS A 164 2.61 15.51 -11.25
CA LYS A 164 3.31 15.31 -9.99
C LYS A 164 2.85 14.05 -9.27
N ILE A 165 1.55 13.82 -9.12
CA ILE A 165 1.07 12.61 -8.45
C ILE A 165 1.38 11.34 -9.26
N CYS A 166 1.30 11.39 -10.59
CA CYS A 166 1.73 10.27 -11.43
C CYS A 166 3.24 9.98 -11.28
N ARG A 167 4.07 11.02 -11.12
CA ARG A 167 5.50 10.89 -10.82
C ARG A 167 5.74 10.21 -9.47
N ASN A 168 5.04 10.65 -8.43
CA ASN A 168 5.07 10.03 -7.11
C ASN A 168 4.69 8.54 -7.15
N ILE A 169 3.60 8.21 -7.85
CA ILE A 169 3.15 6.82 -8.01
C ILE A 169 4.22 5.99 -8.71
N PHE A 170 4.83 6.54 -9.77
CA PHE A 170 5.91 5.85 -10.49
C PHE A 170 7.13 5.59 -9.60
N THR A 171 7.55 6.56 -8.78
CA THR A 171 8.67 6.36 -7.83
C THR A 171 8.37 5.23 -6.84
N ILE A 172 7.16 5.21 -6.25
CA ILE A 172 6.73 4.13 -5.34
C ILE A 172 6.69 2.78 -6.06
N GLN A 173 6.15 2.76 -7.29
CA GLN A 173 6.07 1.57 -8.11
C GLN A 173 7.45 0.98 -8.43
N GLN A 174 8.41 1.83 -8.75
CA GLN A 174 9.78 1.40 -9.02
C GLN A 174 10.43 0.82 -7.75
N ALA A 175 10.25 1.45 -6.59
CA ALA A 175 10.76 0.95 -5.33
C ALA A 175 10.23 -0.46 -5.01
N LEU A 176 8.90 -0.66 -5.08
CA LEU A 176 8.30 -1.97 -4.81
C LEU A 176 8.63 -3.03 -5.86
N THR A 177 8.74 -2.64 -7.13
CA THR A 177 9.12 -3.57 -8.21
C THR A 177 10.53 -4.12 -7.97
N ASN A 178 11.46 -3.27 -7.50
CA ASN A 178 12.82 -3.70 -7.17
C ASN A 178 12.83 -4.68 -5.99
N ILE A 179 12.11 -4.35 -4.92
CA ILE A 179 11.99 -5.17 -3.70
C ILE A 179 11.37 -6.54 -4.02
N THR A 180 10.22 -6.54 -4.69
CA THR A 180 9.44 -7.76 -4.90
C THR A 180 9.86 -8.55 -6.14
N MET A 181 10.63 -7.92 -7.04
CA MET A 181 10.94 -8.43 -8.39
C MET A 181 9.69 -8.78 -9.20
N ASN A 182 8.57 -8.11 -8.92
CA ASN A 182 7.28 -8.34 -9.56
C ASN A 182 6.67 -7.02 -10.05
N ARG A 183 5.75 -7.11 -11.02
CA ARG A 183 4.97 -5.96 -11.47
C ARG A 183 3.95 -5.55 -10.41
N GLU A 184 3.66 -4.26 -10.36
CA GLU A 184 2.71 -3.65 -9.42
C GLU A 184 1.47 -3.10 -10.14
N PRO A 185 0.57 -3.96 -10.66
CA PRO A 185 -0.59 -3.54 -11.45
C PRO A 185 -1.57 -2.66 -10.66
N ALA A 186 -1.59 -2.81 -9.32
CA ALA A 186 -2.40 -1.96 -8.46
C ALA A 186 -1.97 -0.48 -8.53
N LEU A 187 -0.66 -0.22 -8.62
CA LEU A 187 -0.13 1.14 -8.75
C LEU A 187 -0.33 1.68 -10.17
N ASP A 188 -0.26 0.83 -11.20
CA ASP A 188 -0.66 1.21 -12.56
C ASP A 188 -2.13 1.67 -12.59
N GLN A 189 -3.03 0.95 -11.92
CA GLN A 189 -4.44 1.34 -11.79
C GLN A 189 -4.61 2.67 -11.04
N ALA A 190 -3.82 2.93 -9.98
CA ALA A 190 -3.85 4.21 -9.28
C ALA A 190 -3.40 5.35 -10.19
N ARG A 191 -2.34 5.13 -10.98
CA ARG A 191 -1.85 6.12 -11.95
C ARG A 191 -2.90 6.45 -12.99
N GLN A 192 -3.49 5.43 -13.60
CA GLN A 192 -4.57 5.56 -14.59
C GLN A 192 -5.78 6.33 -14.02
N TYR A 193 -6.10 6.16 -12.74
CA TYR A 193 -7.18 6.89 -12.09
C TYR A 193 -6.92 8.40 -12.07
N PHE A 194 -5.71 8.84 -11.74
CA PHE A 194 -5.36 10.26 -11.78
C PHE A 194 -5.24 10.78 -13.23
N GLU A 195 -4.84 9.95 -14.18
CA GLU A 195 -4.81 10.30 -15.60
C GLU A 195 -6.21 10.59 -16.17
N LEU A 196 -7.29 10.05 -15.57
CA LEU A 196 -8.67 10.42 -15.94
C LEU A 196 -8.93 11.92 -15.80
N LEU A 197 -8.21 12.61 -14.90
CA LEU A 197 -8.35 14.05 -14.66
C LEU A 197 -7.84 14.90 -15.83
N TYR A 198 -7.08 14.33 -16.77
CA TYR A 198 -6.75 15.01 -18.03
C TYR A 198 -7.94 15.07 -18.99
N GLN A 199 -8.89 14.14 -18.87
CA GLN A 199 -10.02 14.06 -19.77
C GLN A 199 -11.10 15.07 -19.40
N ARG A 200 -11.80 15.56 -20.41
CA ARG A 200 -13.06 16.28 -20.18
C ARG A 200 -14.14 15.27 -19.72
N PRO A 201 -15.15 15.72 -18.95
CA PRO A 201 -16.22 14.85 -18.46
C PRO A 201 -16.88 13.99 -19.55
N GLU A 202 -17.04 14.51 -20.77
CA GLU A 202 -17.64 13.78 -21.88
C GLU A 202 -16.77 12.62 -22.35
N GLY A 203 -15.45 12.81 -22.37
CA GLY A 203 -14.49 11.76 -22.73
C GLY A 203 -14.42 10.66 -21.67
N LEU A 204 -14.58 11.03 -20.39
CA LEU A 204 -14.64 10.06 -19.30
C LEU A 204 -15.88 9.16 -19.43
N VAL A 205 -17.06 9.74 -19.65
CA VAL A 205 -18.30 8.99 -19.82
C VAL A 205 -18.20 8.04 -21.01
N ALA A 206 -17.74 8.52 -22.17
CA ALA A 206 -17.56 7.69 -23.36
C ALA A 206 -16.59 6.51 -23.10
N SER A 207 -15.49 6.75 -22.37
CA SER A 207 -14.53 5.69 -22.05
C SER A 207 -15.12 4.55 -21.24
N VAL A 208 -16.09 4.85 -20.37
CA VAL A 208 -16.78 3.86 -19.54
C VAL A 208 -17.90 3.17 -20.31
N GLU A 209 -18.59 3.88 -21.20
CA GLU A 209 -19.57 3.28 -22.12
C GLU A 209 -18.90 2.26 -23.07
N GLU A 210 -17.70 2.57 -23.57
CA GLU A 210 -16.97 1.71 -24.50
C GLU A 210 -16.24 0.54 -23.81
N SER A 211 -15.57 0.79 -22.68
CA SER A 211 -14.69 -0.19 -22.03
C SER A 211 -15.26 -0.82 -20.75
N GLY A 212 -16.43 -0.38 -20.30
CA GLY A 212 -16.98 -0.71 -18.99
C GLY A 212 -16.30 0.04 -17.82
N PRO A 213 -16.91 0.02 -16.63
CA PRO A 213 -16.38 0.70 -15.45
C PRO A 213 -15.12 -0.02 -14.90
N ARG A 214 -14.05 0.76 -14.67
CA ARG A 214 -12.78 0.28 -14.08
C ARG A 214 -12.65 0.60 -12.59
N TYR A 215 -13.42 1.58 -12.12
CA TYR A 215 -13.40 2.08 -10.75
C TYR A 215 -14.81 2.07 -10.17
N THR A 216 -14.92 2.30 -8.86
CA THR A 216 -16.24 2.37 -8.21
C THR A 216 -16.97 3.66 -8.57
N PHE A 217 -18.29 3.68 -8.39
CA PHE A 217 -19.10 4.88 -8.57
C PHE A 217 -18.55 6.08 -7.79
N ASP A 218 -18.24 5.88 -6.50
CA ASP A 218 -17.69 6.93 -5.64
C ASP A 218 -16.37 7.49 -6.17
N ASP A 219 -15.51 6.64 -6.74
CA ASP A 219 -14.23 7.07 -7.30
C ASP A 219 -14.44 7.94 -8.54
N TYR A 220 -15.38 7.57 -9.43
CA TYR A 220 -15.74 8.39 -10.57
C TYR A 220 -16.34 9.74 -10.16
N MET A 221 -17.20 9.76 -9.13
CA MET A 221 -17.77 11.00 -8.62
C MET A 221 -16.71 11.95 -8.06
N VAL A 222 -15.70 11.42 -7.37
CA VAL A 222 -14.56 12.20 -6.87
C VAL A 222 -13.73 12.73 -8.04
N ALA A 223 -13.42 11.89 -9.04
CA ALA A 223 -12.65 12.29 -10.21
C ALA A 223 -13.37 13.41 -11.01
N LEU A 224 -14.67 13.27 -11.24
CA LEU A 224 -15.50 14.30 -11.88
C LEU A 224 -15.51 15.59 -11.06
N ALA A 225 -15.72 15.51 -9.75
CA ALA A 225 -15.71 16.71 -8.90
C ALA A 225 -14.37 17.45 -8.96
N LEU A 226 -13.24 16.73 -9.03
CA LEU A 226 -11.92 17.32 -9.20
C LEU A 226 -11.71 17.91 -10.60
N SER A 227 -12.17 17.24 -11.66
CA SER A 227 -12.03 17.72 -13.04
C SER A 227 -12.87 18.99 -13.31
N TYR A 228 -14.08 19.10 -12.74
CA TYR A 228 -14.88 20.32 -12.83
C TYR A 228 -14.26 21.49 -12.06
N ARG A 229 -13.57 21.25 -10.94
CA ARG A 229 -12.85 22.29 -10.19
C ARG A 229 -11.53 22.68 -10.86
N TYR A 230 -10.99 21.80 -11.69
CA TYR A 230 -9.82 22.01 -12.53
C TYR A 230 -10.13 22.88 -13.76
N CYS A 231 -11.26 22.63 -14.43
CA CYS A 231 -11.77 23.50 -15.49
C CYS A 231 -12.44 24.75 -14.90
N ARG A 232 -11.76 25.90 -14.90
CA ARG A 232 -12.27 27.23 -14.50
C ARG A 232 -13.51 27.73 -15.29
N CYS A 233 -14.11 26.92 -16.15
CA CYS A 233 -15.31 27.24 -16.93
C CYS A 233 -16.59 26.84 -16.18
N ILE A 234 -16.84 27.44 -15.01
CA ILE A 234 -18.20 27.51 -14.47
C ILE A 234 -18.89 28.69 -15.16
N ILE A 235 -19.28 28.54 -16.44
CA ILE A 235 -20.35 29.38 -17.03
C ILE A 235 -21.28 28.56 -17.95
N PHE A 236 -20.89 27.43 -18.55
CA PHE A 236 -21.83 26.60 -19.31
C PHE A 236 -21.54 25.11 -19.11
N ILE A 237 -22.08 24.52 -18.04
CA ILE A 237 -22.42 23.10 -18.10
C ILE A 237 -23.80 23.07 -18.75
N ASP A 238 -23.86 22.71 -20.03
CA ASP A 238 -25.11 22.47 -20.74
C ASP A 238 -25.94 21.43 -19.97
N LEU A 239 -27.27 21.62 -19.89
CA LEU A 239 -28.22 20.64 -19.37
C LEU A 239 -28.02 19.24 -19.99
N SER A 240 -27.52 19.15 -21.21
CA SER A 240 -27.16 17.88 -21.86
C SER A 240 -26.00 17.16 -21.17
N THR A 241 -24.99 17.88 -20.67
CA THR A 241 -23.86 17.32 -19.90
C THR A 241 -24.30 16.90 -18.50
N ILE A 242 -25.18 17.66 -17.85
CA ILE A 242 -25.79 17.26 -16.56
C ILE A 242 -26.69 16.04 -16.76
N SER A 243 -27.50 16.01 -17.83
CA SER A 243 -28.35 14.86 -18.16
C SER A 243 -27.52 13.63 -18.50
N ARG A 244 -26.39 13.77 -19.20
CA ARG A 244 -25.45 12.69 -19.49
C ARG A 244 -24.70 12.23 -18.24
N ALA A 245 -24.30 13.14 -17.36
CA ALA A 245 -23.75 12.80 -16.06
C ALA A 245 -24.78 12.06 -15.19
N ASN A 246 -26.06 12.47 -15.21
CA ASN A 246 -27.14 11.76 -14.52
C ASN A 246 -27.43 10.39 -15.14
N ASN A 247 -27.39 10.27 -16.48
CA ASN A 247 -27.52 8.98 -17.16
C ASN A 247 -26.32 8.07 -16.89
N PHE A 248 -25.12 8.64 -16.81
CA PHE A 248 -23.90 7.94 -16.41
C PHE A 248 -23.97 7.47 -14.95
N VAL A 249 -24.47 8.32 -14.06
CA VAL A 249 -24.75 7.96 -12.67
C VAL A 249 -25.75 6.80 -12.63
N ASN A 250 -26.86 6.89 -13.35
CA ASN A 250 -27.84 5.81 -13.45
C ASN A 250 -27.25 4.52 -14.04
N PHE A 251 -26.41 4.61 -15.07
CA PHE A 251 -25.73 3.47 -15.69
C PHE A 251 -24.82 2.74 -14.72
N LEU A 252 -24.04 3.48 -13.91
CA LEU A 252 -23.20 2.92 -12.85
C LEU A 252 -24.01 2.31 -11.69
N TYR A 253 -25.28 2.70 -11.50
CA TYR A 253 -26.18 2.08 -10.51
C TYR A 253 -26.83 0.79 -11.02
N THR A 254 -26.96 0.62 -12.34
CA THR A 254 -27.61 -0.54 -12.97
C THR A 254 -26.65 -1.65 -13.41
N THR A 255 -25.33 -1.42 -13.33
CA THR A 255 -24.27 -2.35 -13.75
C THR A 255 -23.43 -2.76 -12.55
#